data_AF-A0A2V8LUV8-F1
#
_entry.id   AF-A0A2V8LUV8-F1
#
_cell.length_a   1.000
_cell.length_b   1.000
_cell.length_c   1.000
_cell.angle_alpha   90.00
_cell.angle_beta   90.00
_cell.angle_gamma   90.00
#
_symmetry.space_group_name_H-M   'P 1'
#
loop_
_entity.id
_entity.type
_entity.pdbx_description
1 polymer ?
#
loop_
_entity_poly.entity_id
_entity_poly.type
_entity_poly.pdbx_seq_one_letter_code
_entity_poly.pdbx_strand_id
1 'polypeptide(L)'
;MRAASKADFRRFDLSATVYKRSLRPRRLTLLWLAPIQAASLFTVWAISAGGQTLRAWILTALLWLMTLPLLVSLEGTLVAMMLFEPFRGLLRRAQYLLVDYSGEDPIHLLTPIVTLIAMAALLRKERLNIFRATPLAGLASLLGLLFILEIFNPLQGGLFVGLSGALFTLVPLAWFYFGQAASEKFIRLALHLIVFIGILASLHGLYQMLIGYPAFEQYWIDNTDLYSSIAVGHVRRALATFSSAEEWGRYLEIGAIVAFGFTAAAKRHAGRIGWMTCGLASTGAILLSGQRTAIFGLLLGVATLVLVGARSLSGAIGRLAIMLLPIV
;
A
#
# COMPACT_ATOMS: atom_id res chain seq x y z
N MET A 1 62.11 -51.79 -14.37
CA MET A 1 62.27 -51.44 -15.80
C MET A 1 60.88 -51.29 -16.39
N ARG A 2 60.66 -50.20 -17.15
CA ARG A 2 59.41 -49.70 -17.77
C ARG A 2 58.61 -48.68 -16.97
N ALA A 3 58.76 -47.46 -17.48
CA ALA A 3 58.10 -46.23 -17.16
C ALA A 3 56.77 -46.07 -17.92
N ALA A 4 55.86 -45.30 -17.35
CA ALA A 4 54.81 -44.47 -17.97
C ALA A 4 53.96 -43.92 -16.82
N SER A 5 53.46 -42.70 -16.76
CA SER A 5 53.58 -41.49 -17.56
C SER A 5 52.97 -40.42 -16.65
N LYS A 6 53.72 -39.37 -16.32
CA LYS A 6 53.21 -38.20 -15.59
C LYS A 6 52.24 -37.47 -16.52
N ALA A 7 50.95 -37.56 -16.23
CA ALA A 7 49.94 -36.75 -16.88
C ALA A 7 50.03 -35.30 -16.37
N ASP A 8 50.27 -34.43 -17.34
CA ASP A 8 50.54 -33.00 -17.28
C ASP A 8 49.30 -32.23 -16.82
N PHE A 9 49.20 -31.92 -15.52
CA PHE A 9 48.19 -31.00 -14.97
C PHE A 9 48.59 -29.55 -15.31
N ARG A 10 48.39 -29.16 -16.58
CA ARG A 10 48.52 -27.77 -16.99
C ARG A 10 47.42 -26.95 -16.35
N ARG A 11 47.83 -26.15 -15.37
CA ARG A 11 47.09 -25.03 -14.79
C ARG A 11 46.51 -24.15 -15.90
N PHE A 12 45.19 -24.17 -16.04
CA PHE A 12 44.46 -23.05 -16.62
C PHE A 12 44.26 -22.00 -15.52
N ASP A 13 45.30 -21.21 -15.27
CA ASP A 13 45.17 -19.92 -14.59
C ASP A 13 44.49 -18.93 -15.56
N LEU A 14 43.18 -19.10 -15.75
CA LEU A 14 42.32 -18.07 -16.35
C LEU A 14 42.08 -16.98 -15.31
N SER A 15 43.13 -16.18 -15.09
CA SER A 15 43.11 -14.72 -15.02
C SER A 15 41.70 -14.12 -14.79
N ALA A 16 41.19 -14.25 -13.58
CA ALA A 16 40.00 -13.54 -13.10
C ALA A 16 40.34 -12.07 -12.84
N THR A 17 40.78 -11.36 -13.88
CA THR A 17 40.95 -9.90 -13.89
C THR A 17 40.02 -9.31 -14.94
N VAL A 18 38.75 -9.67 -14.87
CA VAL A 18 37.68 -8.91 -15.53
C VAL A 18 37.46 -7.65 -14.70
N TYR A 19 38.22 -6.61 -15.06
CA TYR A 19 37.96 -5.19 -14.90
C TYR A 19 36.74 -4.82 -14.02
N LYS A 20 36.96 -4.72 -12.70
CA LYS A 20 36.14 -3.88 -11.82
C LYS A 20 36.47 -2.43 -12.17
N ARG A 21 35.87 -1.89 -13.24
CA ARG A 21 36.00 -0.48 -13.62
C ARG A 21 35.29 0.34 -12.55
N SER A 22 36.03 0.81 -11.54
CA SER A 22 35.52 1.74 -10.55
C SER A 22 35.07 3.02 -11.27
N LEU A 23 33.77 3.23 -11.35
CA LEU A 23 33.22 4.50 -11.80
C LEU A 23 33.71 5.56 -10.81
N ARG A 24 34.54 6.49 -11.30
CA ARG A 24 35.11 7.58 -10.48
C ARG A 24 33.97 8.38 -9.82
N PRO A 25 33.95 8.56 -8.48
CA PRO A 25 32.84 9.16 -7.75
C PRO A 25 32.53 10.63 -8.10
N ARG A 26 33.47 11.35 -8.74
CA ARG A 26 33.30 12.76 -9.15
C ARG A 26 32.33 12.98 -10.32
N ARG A 27 32.13 12.02 -11.22
CA ARG A 27 31.19 12.19 -12.36
C ARG A 27 29.74 11.88 -11.98
N LEU A 28 29.52 11.00 -11.00
CA LEU A 28 28.18 10.71 -10.50
C LEU A 28 27.60 11.89 -9.70
N THR A 29 28.40 12.57 -8.88
CA THR A 29 27.94 13.72 -8.08
C THR A 29 27.45 14.89 -8.93
N LEU A 30 28.13 15.21 -10.04
CA LEU A 30 27.69 16.24 -11.00
C LEU A 30 26.41 15.86 -11.75
N LEU A 31 26.19 14.57 -12.04
CA LEU A 31 24.97 14.08 -12.69
C LEU A 31 23.73 14.18 -11.79
N TRP A 32 23.89 14.14 -10.47
CA TRP A 32 22.79 14.32 -9.51
C TRP A 32 22.47 15.79 -9.23
N LEU A 33 23.39 16.73 -9.47
CA LEU A 33 23.15 18.16 -9.24
C LEU A 33 22.13 18.74 -10.24
N ALA A 34 22.20 18.36 -11.52
CA ALA A 34 21.31 18.93 -12.55
C ALA A 34 19.81 18.60 -12.32
N PRO A 35 19.40 17.36 -11.98
CA PRO A 35 18.01 17.06 -11.63
C PRO A 35 17.52 17.80 -10.38
N ILE A 36 18.38 17.94 -9.35
CA ILE A 36 18.05 18.66 -8.11
C ILE A 36 17.86 20.16 -8.40
N GLN A 37 18.74 20.75 -9.21
CA GLN A 37 18.63 22.15 -9.62
C GLN A 37 17.38 22.37 -10.48
N ALA A 38 17.10 21.49 -11.44
CA ALA A 38 15.87 21.55 -12.22
C ALA A 38 14.63 21.46 -11.33
N ALA A 39 14.58 20.49 -10.40
CA ALA A 39 13.47 20.35 -9.45
C ALA A 39 13.31 21.60 -8.57
N SER A 40 14.41 22.22 -8.14
CA SER A 40 14.39 23.45 -7.34
C SER A 40 13.84 24.63 -8.15
N LEU A 41 14.32 24.81 -9.39
CA LEU A 41 13.84 25.85 -10.31
C LEU A 41 12.35 25.66 -10.64
N PHE A 42 11.92 24.43 -10.92
CA PHE A 42 10.52 24.11 -11.16
C PHE A 42 9.66 24.35 -9.92
N THR A 43 10.18 24.09 -8.72
CA THR A 43 9.46 24.38 -7.48
C THR A 43 9.25 25.88 -7.30
N VAL A 44 10.29 26.70 -7.50
CA VAL A 44 10.19 28.16 -7.44
C VAL A 44 9.21 28.69 -8.49
N TRP A 45 9.31 28.18 -9.72
CA TRP A 45 8.41 28.55 -10.80
C TRP A 45 6.96 28.18 -10.47
N ALA A 46 6.70 26.96 -9.99
CA ALA A 46 5.37 26.50 -9.63
C ALA A 46 4.74 27.33 -8.50
N ILE A 47 5.53 27.73 -7.51
CA ILE A 47 5.09 28.65 -6.44
C ILE A 47 4.73 30.02 -7.06
N SER A 48 5.56 30.55 -7.97
CA SER A 48 5.32 31.85 -8.60
C SER A 48 4.13 31.86 -9.57
N ALA A 49 3.84 30.73 -10.22
CA ALA A 49 2.79 30.61 -11.23
C ALA A 49 1.39 30.38 -10.62
N GLY A 50 1.27 30.20 -9.31
CA GLY A 50 0.01 30.07 -8.59
C GLY A 50 -0.39 28.63 -8.23
N GLY A 51 -1.53 28.52 -7.54
CA GLY A 51 -1.96 27.29 -6.85
C GLY A 51 -2.12 26.05 -7.74
N GLN A 52 -2.67 26.20 -8.94
CA GLN A 52 -2.90 25.06 -9.84
C GLN A 52 -1.60 24.44 -10.34
N THR A 53 -0.62 25.27 -10.69
CA THR A 53 0.71 24.83 -11.11
C THR A 53 1.44 24.14 -9.95
N LEU A 54 1.36 24.71 -8.74
CA LEU A 54 1.91 24.10 -7.54
C LEU A 54 1.26 22.75 -7.21
N ARG A 55 -0.07 22.64 -7.33
CA ARG A 55 -0.80 21.37 -7.19
C ARG A 55 -0.30 20.32 -8.17
N ALA A 56 -0.20 20.66 -9.46
CA ALA A 56 0.30 19.75 -10.49
C ALA A 56 1.74 19.29 -10.21
N TRP A 57 2.60 20.20 -9.73
CA TRP A 57 3.97 19.89 -9.35
C TRP A 57 4.05 18.94 -8.15
N ILE A 58 3.27 19.17 -7.09
CA ILE A 58 3.19 18.28 -5.92
C ILE A 58 2.72 16.89 -6.33
N LEU A 59 1.68 16.79 -7.15
CA LEU A 59 1.17 15.50 -7.65
C LEU A 59 2.22 14.77 -8.50
N THR A 60 2.94 15.51 -9.34
CA THR A 60 4.06 14.96 -10.12
C THR A 60 5.15 14.44 -9.19
N ALA A 61 5.54 15.22 -8.18
CA ALA A 61 6.55 14.81 -7.20
C ALA A 61 6.12 13.54 -6.43
N LEU A 62 4.86 13.43 -6.04
CA LEU A 62 4.30 12.23 -5.39
C LEU A 62 4.31 11.02 -6.33
N LEU A 63 3.97 11.21 -7.61
CA LEU A 63 4.07 10.16 -8.62
C LEU A 63 5.51 9.66 -8.78
N TRP A 64 6.49 10.57 -8.83
CA TRP A 64 7.91 10.22 -8.86
C TRP A 64 8.34 9.51 -7.58
N LEU A 65 7.93 9.99 -6.41
CA LEU A 65 8.27 9.37 -5.13
C LEU A 65 7.82 7.91 -5.06
N MET A 66 6.65 7.59 -5.64
CA MET A 66 6.15 6.22 -5.70
C MET A 66 6.78 5.36 -6.81
N THR A 67 7.19 5.96 -7.93
CA THR A 67 7.72 5.22 -9.10
C THR A 67 9.23 5.05 -9.09
N LEU A 68 10.01 5.97 -8.51
CA LEU A 68 11.48 5.89 -8.46
C LEU A 68 12.00 4.60 -7.79
N PRO A 69 11.41 4.10 -6.69
CA PRO A 69 11.86 2.83 -6.09
C PRO A 69 11.82 1.64 -7.04
N LEU A 70 10.97 1.66 -8.09
CA LEU A 70 10.87 0.62 -9.11
C LEU A 70 12.18 0.41 -9.87
N LEU A 71 13.05 1.43 -9.93
CA LEU A 71 14.38 1.32 -10.53
C LEU A 71 15.29 0.36 -9.76
N VAL A 72 15.00 0.14 -8.48
CA VAL A 72 15.76 -0.75 -7.59
C VAL A 72 15.00 -2.07 -7.38
N SER A 73 13.71 -2.00 -7.04
CA SER A 73 12.88 -3.19 -6.83
C SER A 73 11.38 -2.88 -6.95
N LEU A 74 10.61 -3.89 -7.38
CA LEU A 74 9.14 -3.84 -7.38
C LEU A 74 8.61 -3.58 -5.96
N GLU A 75 9.14 -4.32 -4.98
CA GLU A 75 8.76 -4.23 -3.57
C GLU A 75 8.93 -2.81 -3.01
N GLY A 76 9.97 -2.07 -3.41
CA GLY A 76 10.17 -0.68 -3.00
C GLY A 76 9.03 0.23 -3.43
N THR A 77 8.53 0.07 -4.66
CA THR A 77 7.38 0.84 -5.15
C THR A 77 6.08 0.42 -4.48
N LEU A 78 5.91 -0.88 -4.18
CA LEU A 78 4.77 -1.35 -3.41
C LEU A 78 4.77 -0.74 -1.99
N VAL A 79 5.92 -0.68 -1.32
CA VAL A 79 6.04 0.00 -0.02
C VAL A 79 5.66 1.48 -0.14
N ALA A 80 6.13 2.17 -1.19
CA ALA A 80 5.80 3.57 -1.39
C ALA A 80 4.28 3.79 -1.59
N MET A 81 3.61 2.93 -2.35
CA MET A 81 2.14 2.97 -2.50
C MET A 81 1.42 2.64 -1.18
N MET A 82 1.89 1.65 -0.42
CA MET A 82 1.34 1.30 0.89
C MET A 82 1.49 2.42 1.92
N LEU A 83 2.55 3.21 1.82
CA LEU A 83 2.74 4.40 2.63
C LEU A 83 1.85 5.55 2.14
N PHE A 84 1.67 5.71 0.84
CA PHE A 84 0.88 6.81 0.28
C PHE A 84 -0.62 6.66 0.53
N GLU A 85 -1.20 5.48 0.26
CA GLU A 85 -2.66 5.29 0.27
C GLU A 85 -3.36 5.72 1.58
N PRO A 86 -2.85 5.37 2.78
CA PRO A 86 -3.48 5.78 4.04
C PRO A 86 -3.47 7.30 4.28
N PHE A 87 -2.53 8.03 3.67
CA PHE A 87 -2.45 9.49 3.78
C PHE A 87 -3.03 10.24 2.58
N ARG A 88 -3.45 9.52 1.53
CA ARG A 88 -3.99 10.11 0.30
C ARG A 88 -5.18 11.03 0.58
N GLY A 89 -6.07 10.65 1.50
CA GLY A 89 -7.24 11.47 1.87
C GLY A 89 -6.84 12.79 2.52
N LEU A 90 -5.90 12.76 3.47
CA LEU A 90 -5.32 13.96 4.08
C LEU A 90 -4.61 14.83 3.06
N LEU A 91 -3.79 14.24 2.18
CA LEU A 91 -3.06 14.97 1.14
C LEU A 91 -4.00 15.61 0.13
N ARG A 92 -5.12 14.94 -0.22
CA ARG A 92 -6.19 15.52 -1.04
C ARG A 92 -6.75 16.77 -0.38
N ARG A 93 -7.16 16.68 0.90
CA ARG A 93 -7.72 17.82 1.64
C ARG A 93 -6.71 18.96 1.81
N ALA A 94 -5.43 18.64 2.02
CA ALA A 94 -4.38 19.63 2.13
C ALA A 94 -4.16 20.44 0.83
N GLN A 95 -4.58 19.94 -0.34
CA GLN A 95 -4.49 20.72 -1.58
C GLN A 95 -5.36 21.97 -1.55
N TYR A 96 -6.44 21.99 -0.77
CA TYR A 96 -7.30 23.17 -0.64
C TYR A 96 -6.67 24.32 0.15
N LEU A 97 -5.48 24.12 0.71
CA LEU A 97 -4.65 25.22 1.19
C LEU A 97 -4.05 26.05 0.04
N LEU A 98 -4.02 25.50 -1.17
CA LEU A 98 -3.33 26.07 -2.33
C LEU A 98 -4.29 26.40 -3.47
N VAL A 99 -5.40 25.68 -3.59
CA VAL A 99 -6.39 25.84 -4.66
C VAL A 99 -7.81 25.85 -4.11
N ASP A 100 -8.72 26.51 -4.81
CA ASP A 100 -10.14 26.45 -4.49
C ASP A 100 -10.72 25.05 -4.73
N TYR A 101 -11.87 24.79 -4.10
CA TYR A 101 -12.60 23.54 -4.30
C TYR A 101 -12.92 23.30 -5.78
N SER A 102 -12.68 22.07 -6.23
CA SER A 102 -12.94 21.61 -7.59
C SER A 102 -13.46 20.17 -7.51
N GLY A 103 -14.41 19.83 -8.39
CA GLY A 103 -14.90 18.46 -8.54
C GLY A 103 -13.89 17.51 -9.22
N GLU A 104 -12.78 18.04 -9.74
CA GLU A 104 -11.72 17.25 -10.35
C GLU A 104 -10.61 16.93 -9.34
N ASP A 105 -10.46 15.65 -9.01
CA ASP A 105 -9.49 15.15 -8.02
C ASP A 105 -8.42 14.24 -8.67
N PRO A 106 -7.42 14.81 -9.36
CA PRO A 106 -6.39 14.04 -10.07
C PRO A 106 -5.52 13.17 -9.16
N ILE A 107 -5.51 13.43 -7.84
CA ILE A 107 -4.76 12.63 -6.86
C ILE A 107 -5.16 11.15 -6.88
N HIS A 108 -6.40 10.82 -7.25
CA HIS A 108 -6.88 9.45 -7.33
C HIS A 108 -6.29 8.65 -8.49
N LEU A 109 -5.72 9.32 -9.51
CA LEU A 109 -5.10 8.66 -10.67
C LEU A 109 -3.66 8.22 -10.42
N LEU A 110 -3.00 8.76 -9.38
CA LEU A 110 -1.58 8.47 -9.12
C LEU A 110 -1.35 6.97 -8.93
N THR A 111 -2.05 6.35 -7.99
CA THR A 111 -1.85 4.93 -7.66
C THR A 111 -2.20 3.97 -8.79
N PRO A 112 -3.31 4.16 -9.54
CA PRO A 112 -3.54 3.42 -10.79
C PRO A 112 -2.38 3.54 -11.79
N ILE A 113 -1.86 4.75 -12.04
CA ILE A 113 -0.74 4.96 -12.96
C ILE A 113 0.50 4.20 -12.47
N VAL A 114 0.86 4.34 -11.18
CA VAL A 114 2.00 3.61 -10.60
C VAL A 114 1.80 2.11 -10.68
N THR A 115 0.58 1.63 -10.43
CA THR A 115 0.22 0.20 -10.53
C THR A 115 0.41 -0.31 -11.95
N LEU A 116 -0.02 0.44 -12.98
CA LEU A 116 0.17 0.05 -14.37
C LEU A 116 1.65 0.01 -14.76
N ILE A 117 2.44 0.99 -14.31
CA ILE A 117 3.90 1.02 -14.55
C ILE A 117 4.58 -0.17 -13.85
N ALA A 118 4.22 -0.45 -12.60
CA ALA A 118 4.73 -1.58 -11.83
C ALA A 118 4.35 -2.93 -12.45
N MET A 119 3.11 -3.06 -12.94
CA MET A 119 2.65 -4.24 -13.69
C MET A 119 3.43 -4.41 -14.99
N ALA A 120 3.66 -3.34 -15.77
CA ALA A 120 4.48 -3.41 -16.97
C ALA A 120 5.92 -3.87 -16.68
N ALA A 121 6.52 -3.36 -15.60
CA ALA A 121 7.85 -3.81 -15.15
C ALA A 121 7.86 -5.28 -14.73
N LEU A 122 6.82 -5.73 -14.03
CA LEU A 122 6.66 -7.14 -13.63
C LEU A 122 6.52 -8.05 -14.86
N LEU A 123 5.68 -7.67 -15.84
CA LEU A 123 5.52 -8.40 -17.09
C LEU A 123 6.79 -8.40 -17.94
N ARG A 124 7.60 -7.35 -17.89
CA ARG A 124 8.91 -7.36 -18.56
C ARG A 124 9.84 -8.43 -17.97
N LYS A 125 9.78 -8.64 -16.65
CA LYS A 125 10.63 -9.59 -15.92
C LYS A 125 10.10 -11.03 -16.04
N GLU A 126 8.83 -11.26 -15.70
CA GLU A 126 8.23 -12.59 -15.58
C GLU A 126 7.46 -13.04 -16.84
N ARG A 127 7.28 -12.14 -17.81
CA ARG A 127 6.50 -12.36 -19.05
C ARG A 127 5.06 -12.81 -18.75
N LEU A 128 4.44 -13.49 -19.71
CA LEU A 128 3.07 -14.02 -19.57
C LEU A 128 2.98 -15.24 -18.65
N ASN A 129 4.12 -15.76 -18.16
CA ASN A 129 4.13 -16.93 -17.29
C ASN A 129 3.46 -16.64 -15.94
N ILE A 130 3.51 -15.38 -15.48
CA ILE A 130 2.90 -14.98 -14.21
C ILE A 130 1.39 -15.26 -14.16
N PHE A 131 0.70 -15.11 -15.30
CA PHE A 131 -0.74 -15.34 -15.44
C PHE A 131 -1.14 -16.82 -15.32
N ARG A 132 -0.18 -17.74 -15.47
CA ARG A 132 -0.43 -19.19 -15.44
C ARG A 132 0.41 -19.92 -14.40
N ALA A 133 1.10 -19.17 -13.54
CA ALA A 133 2.01 -19.75 -12.57
C ALA A 133 1.28 -20.56 -11.47
N THR A 134 0.00 -20.28 -11.20
CA THR A 134 -0.86 -21.10 -10.32
C THR A 134 -2.27 -21.23 -10.90
N PRO A 135 -3.07 -22.24 -10.50
CA PRO A 135 -4.47 -22.35 -10.90
C PRO A 135 -5.27 -21.09 -10.53
N LEU A 136 -4.99 -20.51 -9.36
CA LEU A 136 -5.62 -19.27 -8.91
C LEU A 136 -5.24 -18.08 -9.79
N ALA A 137 -3.97 -17.98 -10.21
CA ALA A 137 -3.53 -16.96 -11.16
C ALA A 137 -4.22 -17.11 -12.53
N GLY A 138 -4.46 -18.34 -12.99
CA GLY A 138 -5.24 -18.61 -14.20
C GLY A 138 -6.67 -18.10 -14.10
N LEU A 139 -7.35 -18.36 -12.97
CA LEU A 139 -8.71 -17.86 -12.71
C LEU A 139 -8.74 -16.32 -12.57
N ALA A 140 -7.78 -15.74 -11.86
CA ALA A 140 -7.62 -14.30 -11.75
C ALA A 140 -7.36 -13.65 -13.12
N SER A 141 -6.58 -14.29 -13.98
CA SER A 141 -6.30 -13.82 -15.35
C SER A 141 -7.55 -13.91 -16.23
N LEU A 142 -8.33 -14.98 -16.10
CA LEU A 142 -9.60 -15.12 -16.81
C LEU A 142 -10.57 -14.03 -16.37
N LEU A 143 -10.71 -13.80 -15.07
CA LEU A 143 -11.52 -12.71 -14.53
C LEU A 143 -11.05 -11.34 -15.04
N GLY A 144 -9.74 -11.09 -15.05
CA GLY A 144 -9.16 -9.88 -15.60
C GLY A 144 -9.46 -9.69 -17.09
N LEU A 145 -9.40 -10.78 -17.87
CA LEU A 145 -9.76 -10.75 -19.29
C LEU A 145 -11.24 -10.41 -19.47
N LEU A 146 -12.14 -10.99 -18.66
CA LEU A 146 -13.57 -10.66 -18.68
C LEU A 146 -13.79 -9.17 -18.40
N PHE A 147 -13.15 -8.62 -17.37
CA PHE A 147 -13.26 -7.18 -17.06
C PHE A 147 -12.68 -6.29 -18.17
N ILE A 148 -11.61 -6.70 -18.86
CA ILE A 148 -11.09 -5.97 -20.02
C ILE A 148 -12.11 -5.96 -21.16
N LEU A 149 -12.80 -7.07 -21.41
CA LEU A 149 -13.85 -7.14 -22.43
C LEU A 149 -15.06 -6.28 -22.04
N GLU A 150 -15.42 -6.25 -20.75
CA GLU A 150 -16.51 -5.43 -20.24
C GLU A 150 -16.29 -3.93 -20.44
N ILE A 151 -15.05 -3.44 -20.53
CA ILE A 151 -14.77 -2.03 -20.87
C ILE A 151 -15.50 -1.60 -22.16
N PHE A 152 -15.62 -2.52 -23.11
CA PHE A 152 -16.25 -2.28 -24.42
C PHE A 152 -17.72 -2.69 -24.47
N ASN A 153 -18.34 -3.04 -23.33
CA ASN A 153 -19.75 -3.41 -23.29
C ASN A 153 -20.64 -2.21 -23.65
N PRO A 154 -21.41 -2.27 -24.76
CA PRO A 154 -22.25 -1.15 -25.18
C PRO A 154 -23.43 -0.90 -24.23
N LEU A 155 -23.82 -1.87 -23.41
CA LEU A 155 -24.98 -1.78 -22.52
C LEU A 155 -24.72 -0.97 -21.24
N GLN A 156 -23.47 -0.64 -20.91
CA GLN A 156 -23.09 -0.02 -19.63
C GLN A 156 -23.06 1.52 -19.65
N GLY A 157 -23.53 2.17 -20.73
CA GLY A 157 -23.60 3.63 -20.82
C GLY A 157 -22.34 4.32 -21.39
N GLY A 158 -21.40 3.55 -21.96
CA GLY A 158 -20.29 4.08 -22.77
C GLY A 158 -18.88 3.71 -22.28
N LEU A 159 -17.87 4.08 -23.08
CA LEU A 159 -16.47 3.74 -22.81
C LEU A 159 -15.94 4.36 -21.51
N PHE A 160 -16.36 5.58 -21.18
CA PHE A 160 -15.93 6.26 -19.95
C PHE A 160 -16.39 5.52 -18.69
N VAL A 161 -17.61 4.99 -18.70
CA VAL A 161 -18.14 4.16 -17.60
C VAL A 161 -17.33 2.86 -17.48
N GLY A 162 -17.06 2.21 -18.62
CA GLY A 162 -16.24 1.00 -18.67
C GLY A 162 -14.81 1.21 -18.14
N LEU A 163 -14.13 2.27 -18.57
CA LEU A 163 -12.79 2.61 -18.10
C LEU A 163 -12.78 2.96 -16.60
N SER A 164 -13.79 3.69 -16.13
CA SER A 164 -13.91 4.03 -14.71
C SER A 164 -14.12 2.76 -13.86
N GLY A 165 -15.00 1.85 -14.28
CA GLY A 165 -15.21 0.56 -13.64
C GLY A 165 -13.96 -0.31 -13.63
N ALA A 166 -13.22 -0.34 -14.75
CA ALA A 166 -11.96 -1.06 -14.86
C ALA A 166 -10.89 -0.56 -13.88
N LEU A 167 -10.84 0.74 -13.58
CA LEU A 167 -9.93 1.25 -12.54
C LEU A 167 -10.25 0.66 -11.16
N PHE A 168 -11.53 0.43 -10.84
CA PHE A 168 -11.93 -0.16 -9.55
C PHE A 168 -11.79 -1.69 -9.48
N THR A 169 -11.65 -2.38 -10.62
CA THR A 169 -11.54 -3.85 -10.66
C THR A 169 -10.16 -4.33 -11.07
N LEU A 170 -9.61 -3.84 -12.19
CA LEU A 170 -8.33 -4.28 -12.73
C LEU A 170 -7.14 -3.79 -11.90
N VAL A 171 -7.21 -2.59 -11.31
CA VAL A 171 -6.11 -2.09 -10.46
C VAL A 171 -5.98 -2.95 -9.21
N PRO A 172 -7.03 -3.22 -8.40
CA PRO A 172 -6.92 -4.19 -7.30
C PRO A 172 -6.51 -5.60 -7.76
N LEU A 173 -6.97 -6.05 -8.94
CA LEU A 173 -6.56 -7.33 -9.49
C LEU A 173 -5.06 -7.38 -9.81
N ALA A 174 -4.45 -6.27 -10.20
CA ALA A 174 -3.00 -6.18 -10.41
C ALA A 174 -2.21 -6.48 -9.12
N TRP A 175 -2.75 -6.09 -7.96
CA TRP A 175 -2.13 -6.34 -6.65
C TRP A 175 -2.07 -7.83 -6.28
N PHE A 176 -2.95 -8.67 -6.83
CA PHE A 176 -2.83 -10.13 -6.70
C PHE A 176 -1.50 -10.63 -7.27
N TYR A 177 -1.13 -10.17 -8.47
CA TYR A 177 0.12 -10.59 -9.12
C TYR A 177 1.35 -10.02 -8.42
N PHE A 178 1.23 -8.82 -7.82
CA PHE A 178 2.27 -8.27 -6.97
C PHE A 178 2.50 -9.16 -5.74
N GLY A 179 1.43 -9.59 -5.08
CA GLY A 179 1.51 -10.53 -3.96
C GLY A 179 2.11 -11.88 -4.35
N GLN A 180 1.77 -12.39 -5.54
CA GLN A 180 2.34 -13.64 -6.07
C GLN A 180 3.84 -13.54 -6.38
N ALA A 181 4.31 -12.39 -6.85
CA ALA A 181 5.72 -12.15 -7.18
C ALA A 181 6.56 -11.69 -5.97
N ALA A 182 5.92 -11.27 -4.89
CA ALA A 182 6.59 -10.71 -3.72
C ALA A 182 7.26 -11.78 -2.84
N SER A 183 8.34 -11.39 -2.16
CA SER A 183 9.02 -12.26 -1.20
C SER A 183 8.25 -12.38 0.12
N GLU A 184 8.47 -13.49 0.86
CA GLU A 184 7.90 -13.66 2.21
C GLU A 184 8.32 -12.51 3.16
N LYS A 185 9.56 -12.03 3.02
CA LYS A 185 10.08 -10.90 3.79
C LYS A 185 9.26 -9.63 3.53
N PHE A 186 8.93 -9.37 2.27
CA PHE A 186 8.08 -8.24 1.90
C PHE A 186 6.66 -8.41 2.44
N ILE A 187 6.03 -9.58 2.31
CA ILE A 187 4.68 -9.81 2.86
C ILE A 187 4.67 -9.55 4.37
N ARG A 188 5.69 -10.04 5.08
CA ARG A 188 5.83 -9.77 6.52
C ARG A 188 6.00 -8.28 6.80
N LEU A 189 6.83 -7.55 6.05
CA LEU A 189 6.98 -6.09 6.16
C LEU A 189 5.66 -5.36 5.88
N ALA A 190 4.95 -5.71 4.82
CA ALA A 190 3.67 -5.13 4.44
C ALA A 190 2.65 -5.26 5.57
N LEU A 191 2.55 -6.43 6.20
CA LEU A 191 1.70 -6.66 7.36
C LEU A 191 2.09 -5.79 8.56
N HIS A 192 3.39 -5.61 8.84
CA HIS A 192 3.85 -4.71 9.92
C HIS A 192 3.49 -3.25 9.62
N LEU A 193 3.66 -2.82 8.36
CA LEU A 193 3.33 -1.47 7.92
C LEU A 193 1.84 -1.19 8.07
N ILE A 194 0.95 -2.14 7.72
CA ILE A 194 -0.49 -1.96 7.89
C ILE A 194 -0.84 -1.66 9.36
N VAL A 195 -0.30 -2.44 10.31
CA VAL A 195 -0.56 -2.21 11.74
C VAL A 195 0.00 -0.85 12.18
N PHE A 196 1.25 -0.58 11.83
CA PHE A 196 1.94 0.64 12.26
C PHE A 196 1.27 1.91 11.71
N ILE A 197 0.98 1.95 10.41
CA ILE A 197 0.34 3.09 9.76
C ILE A 197 -1.10 3.23 10.25
N GLY A 198 -1.82 2.13 10.48
CA GLY A 198 -3.18 2.17 11.03
C GLY A 198 -3.23 2.86 12.39
N ILE A 199 -2.28 2.55 13.28
CA ILE A 199 -2.15 3.22 14.59
C ILE A 199 -1.79 4.69 14.40
N LEU A 200 -0.79 5.00 13.55
CA LEU A 200 -0.35 6.37 13.30
C LEU A 200 -1.47 7.24 12.74
N ALA A 201 -2.22 6.74 11.75
CA ALA A 201 -3.38 7.42 11.18
C ALA A 201 -4.47 7.64 12.24
N SER A 202 -4.67 6.68 13.13
CA SER A 202 -5.67 6.77 14.21
C SER A 202 -5.35 7.85 15.24
N LEU A 203 -4.08 8.24 15.41
CA LEU A 203 -3.74 9.40 16.24
C LEU A 203 -4.36 10.69 15.67
N HIS A 204 -4.37 10.85 14.34
CA HIS A 204 -5.06 11.96 13.68
C HIS A 204 -6.58 11.83 13.77
N GLY A 205 -7.11 10.60 13.72
CA GLY A 205 -8.53 10.34 13.97
C GLY A 205 -8.96 10.76 15.38
N LEU A 206 -8.18 10.41 16.40
CA LEU A 206 -8.41 10.83 17.78
C LEU A 206 -8.33 12.35 17.94
N TYR A 207 -7.36 12.99 17.28
CA TYR A 207 -7.28 14.46 17.22
C TYR A 207 -8.58 15.08 16.67
N GLN A 208 -9.09 14.57 15.55
CA GLN A 208 -10.34 15.04 14.96
C GLN A 208 -11.56 14.84 15.90
N MET A 209 -11.58 13.77 16.69
CA MET A 209 -12.67 13.52 17.64
C MET A 209 -12.63 14.44 18.86
N LEU A 210 -11.43 14.78 19.35
CA LEU A 210 -11.25 15.55 20.60
C LEU A 210 -11.25 17.06 20.37
N ILE A 211 -10.61 17.52 19.29
CA ILE A 211 -10.39 18.95 19.01
C ILE A 211 -11.28 19.44 17.86
N GLY A 212 -11.63 18.55 16.92
CA GLY A 212 -12.35 18.88 15.70
C GLY A 212 -11.44 18.91 14.47
N TYR A 213 -12.01 19.35 13.34
CA TYR A 213 -11.30 19.36 12.06
C TYR A 213 -10.43 20.61 11.91
N PRO A 214 -9.20 20.49 11.38
CA PRO A 214 -8.43 21.62 10.89
C PRO A 214 -9.21 22.42 9.83
N ALA A 215 -8.93 23.72 9.73
CA ALA A 215 -9.66 24.63 8.83
C ALA A 215 -9.71 24.17 7.37
N PHE A 216 -8.62 23.59 6.84
CA PHE A 216 -8.58 23.08 5.47
C PHE A 216 -9.43 21.81 5.26
N GLU A 217 -9.52 20.95 6.28
CA GLU A 217 -10.41 19.79 6.23
C GLU A 217 -11.86 20.23 6.36
N GLN A 218 -12.12 21.24 7.20
CA GLN A 218 -13.44 21.82 7.37
C GLN A 218 -13.93 22.49 6.08
N TYR A 219 -13.06 23.26 5.41
CA TYR A 219 -13.36 23.82 4.09
C TYR A 219 -13.75 22.74 3.08
N TRP A 220 -13.03 21.62 3.03
CA TRP A 220 -13.41 20.50 2.17
C TRP A 220 -14.77 19.90 2.55
N ILE A 221 -15.05 19.70 3.85
CA ILE A 221 -16.32 19.17 4.34
C ILE A 221 -17.48 20.08 3.92
N ASP A 222 -17.32 21.40 4.05
CA ASP A 222 -18.37 22.38 3.79
C ASP A 222 -18.68 22.56 2.29
N ASN A 223 -17.72 22.26 1.40
CA ASN A 223 -17.88 22.36 -0.05
C ASN A 223 -18.19 21.02 -0.74
N THR A 224 -18.16 19.90 -0.01
CA THR A 224 -18.45 18.60 -0.60
C THR A 224 -19.95 18.30 -0.52
N ASP A 225 -20.66 18.50 -1.63
CA ASP A 225 -22.13 18.35 -1.76
C ASP A 225 -22.68 16.95 -1.43
N LEU A 226 -21.83 15.94 -1.29
CA LEU A 226 -22.21 14.52 -1.31
C LEU A 226 -21.83 13.71 -0.07
N TYR A 227 -21.26 14.34 0.97
CA TYR A 227 -20.74 13.60 2.13
C TYR A 227 -21.72 13.53 3.31
N SER A 228 -22.97 13.17 3.02
CA SER A 228 -24.03 12.93 4.02
C SER A 228 -23.68 11.84 5.05
N SER A 229 -22.64 11.04 4.80
CA SER A 229 -22.14 10.00 5.70
C SER A 229 -21.17 10.49 6.78
N ILE A 230 -20.63 11.73 6.67
CA ILE A 230 -19.80 12.33 7.73
C ILE A 230 -20.68 12.80 8.89
N ALA A 231 -21.86 13.33 8.60
CA ALA A 231 -22.84 13.79 9.59
C ALA A 231 -23.95 12.75 9.77
N VAL A 232 -23.74 11.77 10.64
CA VAL A 232 -24.82 10.84 11.02
C VAL A 232 -25.54 11.42 12.23
N GLY A 233 -26.64 12.12 11.97
CA GLY A 233 -27.37 12.88 12.98
C GLY A 233 -26.59 14.14 13.39
N HIS A 234 -26.37 14.34 14.69
CA HIS A 234 -25.65 15.51 15.23
C HIS A 234 -24.14 15.29 15.43
N VAL A 235 -23.61 14.11 15.10
CA VAL A 235 -22.21 13.76 15.36
C VAL A 235 -21.45 13.63 14.05
N ARG A 236 -20.35 14.40 13.93
CA ARG A 236 -19.41 14.30 12.80
C ARG A 236 -18.41 13.18 13.06
N ARG A 237 -18.32 12.21 12.15
CA ARG A 237 -17.42 11.05 12.29
C ARG A 237 -16.01 11.38 11.84
N ALA A 238 -15.02 11.10 12.68
CA ALA A 238 -13.62 11.25 12.31
C ALA A 238 -13.27 10.38 11.09
N LEU A 239 -12.43 10.96 10.22
CA LEU A 239 -11.96 10.35 8.97
C LEU A 239 -10.52 9.85 9.11
N ALA A 240 -9.83 10.25 10.18
CA ALA A 240 -8.38 10.17 10.29
C ALA A 240 -7.74 10.74 9.01
N THR A 241 -6.73 10.07 8.47
CA THR A 241 -6.03 10.48 7.25
C THR A 241 -6.67 9.93 5.98
N PHE A 242 -7.72 9.13 6.09
CA PHE A 242 -8.39 8.43 4.99
C PHE A 242 -9.39 9.32 4.25
N SER A 243 -9.90 8.83 3.11
CA SER A 243 -10.91 9.56 2.32
C SER A 243 -12.29 9.46 2.95
N SER A 244 -12.56 8.39 3.71
CA SER A 244 -13.83 8.14 4.39
C SER A 244 -13.62 7.47 5.76
N ALA A 245 -14.60 7.58 6.66
CA ALA A 245 -14.59 6.88 7.94
C ALA A 245 -14.68 5.35 7.76
N GLU A 246 -15.31 4.88 6.68
CA GLU A 246 -15.38 3.45 6.35
C GLU A 246 -13.99 2.91 5.95
N GLU A 247 -13.25 3.65 5.12
CA GLU A 247 -11.87 3.28 4.75
C GLU A 247 -10.98 3.16 5.98
N TRP A 248 -11.08 4.11 6.92
CA TRP A 248 -10.35 4.06 8.17
C TRP A 248 -10.71 2.82 9.01
N GLY A 249 -12.00 2.56 9.19
CA GLY A 249 -12.49 1.38 9.93
C GLY A 249 -12.02 0.06 9.31
N ARG A 250 -12.11 -0.08 7.97
CA ARG A 250 -11.65 -1.27 7.24
C ARG A 250 -10.14 -1.45 7.27
N TYR A 251 -9.38 -0.37 7.19
CA TYR A 251 -7.93 -0.45 7.29
C TYR A 251 -7.49 -0.92 8.69
N LEU A 252 -8.12 -0.38 9.73
CA LEU A 252 -7.90 -0.81 11.11
C LEU A 252 -8.37 -2.24 11.38
N GLU A 253 -9.48 -2.67 10.78
CA GLU A 253 -9.98 -4.05 10.85
C GLU A 253 -8.88 -5.02 10.41
N ILE A 254 -8.31 -4.79 9.22
CA ILE A 254 -7.20 -5.60 8.70
C ILE A 254 -5.99 -5.52 9.64
N GLY A 255 -5.61 -4.31 10.08
CA GLY A 255 -4.50 -4.12 11.02
C GLY A 255 -4.70 -4.86 12.34
N ALA A 256 -5.90 -4.87 12.91
CA ALA A 256 -6.22 -5.58 14.13
C ALA A 256 -6.12 -7.10 13.95
N ILE A 257 -6.68 -7.64 12.86
CA ILE A 257 -6.57 -9.08 12.53
C ILE A 257 -5.10 -9.49 12.40
N VAL A 258 -4.29 -8.67 11.72
CA VAL A 258 -2.85 -8.90 11.55
C VAL A 258 -2.11 -8.85 12.88
N ALA A 259 -2.41 -7.88 13.74
CA ALA A 259 -1.82 -7.77 15.07
C ALA A 259 -2.16 -8.98 15.94
N PHE A 260 -3.41 -9.45 15.93
CA PHE A 260 -3.80 -10.69 16.62
C PHE A 260 -3.11 -11.93 16.02
N GLY A 261 -2.92 -11.98 14.71
CA GLY A 261 -2.13 -13.01 14.02
C GLY A 261 -0.69 -13.06 14.51
N PHE A 262 -0.01 -11.91 14.60
CA PHE A 262 1.34 -11.84 15.15
C PHE A 262 1.40 -12.15 16.64
N THR A 263 0.36 -11.79 17.41
CA THR A 263 0.24 -12.14 18.84
C THR A 263 0.24 -13.66 19.02
N ALA A 264 -0.56 -14.38 18.24
CA ALA A 264 -0.62 -15.84 18.28
C ALA A 264 0.66 -16.51 17.76
N ALA A 265 1.37 -15.89 16.82
CA ALA A 265 2.62 -16.41 16.28
C ALA A 265 3.87 -16.08 17.14
N ALA A 266 3.76 -15.10 18.06
CA ALA A 266 4.89 -14.63 18.85
C ALA A 266 5.35 -15.67 19.89
N LYS A 267 6.64 -16.02 19.82
CA LYS A 267 7.30 -16.92 20.78
C LYS A 267 7.78 -16.21 22.05
N ARG A 268 8.09 -14.91 21.96
CA ARG A 268 8.59 -14.11 23.09
C ARG A 268 7.43 -13.35 23.74
N HIS A 269 7.34 -13.39 25.07
CA HIS A 269 6.28 -12.70 25.82
C HIS A 269 6.23 -11.19 25.53
N ALA A 270 7.38 -10.50 25.51
CA ALA A 270 7.43 -9.08 25.19
C ALA A 270 6.85 -8.74 23.80
N GLY A 271 7.15 -9.58 22.80
CA GLY A 271 6.59 -9.42 21.45
C GLY A 271 5.09 -9.70 21.41
N ARG A 272 4.62 -10.69 22.17
CA ARG A 272 3.19 -11.00 22.30
C ARG A 272 2.41 -9.83 22.90
N ILE A 273 2.91 -9.27 24.01
CA ILE A 273 2.29 -8.11 24.67
C ILE A 273 2.24 -6.92 23.70
N GLY A 274 3.35 -6.62 23.02
CA GLY A 274 3.38 -5.52 22.05
C GLY A 274 2.34 -5.64 20.95
N TRP A 275 2.23 -6.81 20.29
CA TRP A 275 1.23 -7.05 19.26
C TRP A 275 -0.19 -7.06 19.79
N MET A 276 -0.41 -7.55 21.00
CA MET A 276 -1.72 -7.54 21.64
C MET A 276 -2.16 -6.11 21.97
N THR A 277 -1.27 -5.27 22.49
CA THR A 277 -1.54 -3.84 22.70
C THR A 277 -1.89 -3.16 21.39
N CYS A 278 -1.16 -3.42 20.31
CA CYS A 278 -1.48 -2.89 18.99
C CYS A 278 -2.86 -3.36 18.49
N GLY A 279 -3.19 -4.64 18.65
CA GLY A 279 -4.49 -5.20 18.26
C GLY A 279 -5.65 -4.61 19.04
N LEU A 280 -5.49 -4.45 20.36
CA LEU A 280 -6.46 -3.79 21.23
C LEU A 280 -6.61 -2.31 20.92
N ALA A 281 -5.51 -1.59 20.65
CA ALA A 281 -5.54 -0.18 20.27
C ALA A 281 -6.31 0.02 18.96
N SER A 282 -6.03 -0.79 17.93
CA SER A 282 -6.77 -0.77 16.67
C SER A 282 -8.24 -1.13 16.86
N THR A 283 -8.56 -2.09 17.74
CA THR A 283 -9.94 -2.44 18.08
C THR A 283 -10.68 -1.28 18.74
N GLY A 284 -10.04 -0.60 19.69
CA GLY A 284 -10.58 0.61 20.30
C GLY A 284 -10.85 1.70 19.26
N ALA A 285 -9.92 1.92 18.33
CA ALA A 285 -10.09 2.88 17.25
C ALA A 285 -11.23 2.50 16.28
N ILE A 286 -11.45 1.21 15.99
CA ILE A 286 -12.61 0.73 15.21
C ILE A 286 -13.92 1.08 15.94
N LEU A 287 -14.01 0.83 17.24
CA LEU A 287 -15.20 1.17 18.02
C LEU A 287 -15.48 2.68 17.99
N LEU A 288 -14.43 3.50 18.09
CA LEU A 288 -14.52 4.96 18.00
C LEU A 288 -14.92 5.46 16.61
N SER A 289 -14.54 4.75 15.53
CA SER A 289 -14.94 5.09 14.16
C SER A 289 -16.45 5.00 13.92
N GLY A 290 -17.18 4.23 14.76
CA GLY A 290 -18.62 4.03 14.63
C GLY A 290 -19.05 3.17 13.43
N GLN A 291 -18.13 2.46 12.78
CA GLN A 291 -18.41 1.61 11.62
C GLN A 291 -18.75 0.18 12.03
N ARG A 292 -20.04 -0.19 11.92
CA ARG A 292 -20.55 -1.52 12.30
C ARG A 292 -19.97 -2.63 11.42
N THR A 293 -19.81 -2.36 10.14
CA THR A 293 -19.23 -3.28 9.15
C THR A 293 -17.82 -3.72 9.53
N ALA A 294 -16.97 -2.79 10.00
CA ALA A 294 -15.63 -3.09 10.48
C ALA A 294 -15.62 -3.94 11.76
N ILE A 295 -16.58 -3.72 12.67
CA ILE A 295 -16.72 -4.54 13.90
C ILE A 295 -17.09 -5.98 13.55
N PHE A 296 -18.10 -6.19 12.71
CA PHE A 296 -18.49 -7.54 12.27
C PHE A 296 -17.38 -8.22 11.47
N GLY A 297 -16.70 -7.46 10.61
CA GLY A 297 -15.54 -7.93 9.86
C GLY A 297 -14.38 -8.37 10.77
N LEU A 298 -14.09 -7.61 11.83
CA LEU A 298 -13.08 -7.97 12.83
C LEU A 298 -13.44 -9.27 13.54
N LEU A 299 -14.69 -9.42 14.01
CA LEU A 299 -15.15 -10.63 14.69
C LEU A 299 -15.02 -11.86 13.79
N LEU A 300 -15.49 -11.75 12.54
CA LEU A 300 -15.39 -12.82 11.56
C LEU A 300 -13.93 -13.14 11.19
N GLY A 301 -13.10 -12.11 11.04
CA GLY A 301 -11.68 -12.23 10.70
C GLY A 301 -10.87 -12.92 11.80
N VAL A 302 -11.08 -12.54 13.07
CA VAL A 302 -10.47 -13.22 14.23
C VAL A 302 -10.97 -14.65 14.35
N ALA A 303 -12.28 -14.89 14.18
CA ALA A 303 -12.83 -16.25 14.17
C ALA A 303 -12.18 -17.12 13.09
N THR A 304 -12.04 -16.59 11.87
CA THR A 304 -11.39 -17.27 10.74
C THR A 304 -9.92 -17.57 11.04
N LEU A 305 -9.19 -16.59 11.59
CA LEU A 305 -7.79 -16.74 11.98
C LEU A 305 -7.59 -17.87 13.00
N VAL A 306 -8.48 -17.97 13.98
CA VAL A 306 -8.45 -19.01 15.01
C VAL A 306 -8.81 -20.38 14.43
N LEU A 307 -9.89 -20.46 13.64
CA LEU A 307 -10.40 -21.71 13.09
C LEU A 307 -9.48 -22.32 12.03
N VAL A 308 -9.08 -21.53 11.02
CA VAL A 308 -8.21 -21.99 9.93
C VAL A 308 -6.78 -22.24 10.43
N GLY A 309 -6.35 -21.48 11.42
CA GLY A 309 -5.04 -21.63 12.00
C GLY A 309 -4.89 -22.90 12.87
N ALA A 310 -5.99 -23.43 13.41
CA ALA A 310 -5.97 -24.57 14.30
C ALA A 310 -6.13 -25.90 13.54
N ARG A 311 -5.25 -26.87 13.85
CA ARG A 311 -5.35 -28.24 13.31
C ARG A 311 -6.38 -29.12 14.06
N SER A 312 -6.90 -28.64 15.20
CA SER A 312 -7.88 -29.32 16.04
C SER A 312 -8.70 -28.32 16.85
N LEU A 313 -9.92 -28.71 17.27
CA LEU A 313 -10.82 -27.87 18.08
C LEU A 313 -10.14 -27.41 19.40
N SER A 314 -9.40 -28.30 20.04
CA SER A 314 -8.62 -27.99 21.25
C SER A 314 -7.51 -26.96 20.97
N GLY A 315 -6.90 -27.00 19.78
CA GLY A 315 -5.93 -25.99 19.33
C GLY A 315 -6.57 -24.64 19.02
N ALA A 316 -7.83 -24.63 18.55
CA ALA A 316 -8.60 -23.41 18.33
C ALA A 316 -8.92 -22.73 19.67
N ILE A 317 -9.42 -23.51 20.65
CA ILE A 317 -9.67 -23.04 22.02
C ILE A 317 -8.37 -22.55 22.66
N GLY A 318 -7.25 -23.27 22.49
CA GLY A 318 -5.94 -22.86 23.00
C GLY A 318 -5.46 -21.52 22.40
N ARG A 319 -5.68 -21.29 21.10
CA ARG A 319 -5.33 -20.00 20.46
C ARG A 319 -6.24 -18.86 20.90
N LEU A 320 -7.54 -19.13 21.03
CA LEU A 320 -8.51 -18.17 21.55
C LEU A 320 -8.16 -17.80 22.99
N ALA A 321 -7.80 -18.78 23.82
CA ALA A 321 -7.31 -18.57 25.18
C ALA A 321 -6.00 -17.76 25.20
N ILE A 322 -5.04 -18.04 24.32
CA ILE A 322 -3.79 -17.26 24.21
C ILE A 322 -4.05 -15.81 23.77
N MET A 323 -5.05 -15.57 22.93
CA MET A 323 -5.46 -14.22 22.52
C MET A 323 -6.23 -13.48 23.62
N LEU A 324 -6.92 -14.20 24.51
CA LEU A 324 -7.71 -13.64 25.61
C LEU A 324 -6.97 -13.55 26.94
N LEU A 325 -5.89 -14.31 27.13
CA LEU A 325 -5.03 -14.28 28.32
C LEU A 325 -3.74 -13.50 28.01
N PRO A 326 -3.68 -12.19 28.33
CA PRO A 326 -2.44 -11.45 28.24
C PRO A 326 -1.37 -11.88 29.25
N ILE A 327 -1.63 -12.86 30.15
CA ILE A 327 -0.91 -13.04 31.42
C ILE A 327 -0.61 -14.50 31.79
N VAL A 328 -0.24 -15.36 30.82
CA VAL A 328 0.47 -16.62 31.15
C VAL A 328 1.67 -16.80 30.24
#